data_AF-A0A818WRW6-F1
#
_entry.id   AF-A0A818WRW6-F1
#
_cell.length_a   1.000
_cell.length_b   1.000
_cell.length_c   1.000
_cell.angle_alpha   90.00
_cell.angle_beta   90.00
_cell.angle_gamma   90.00
#
_symmetry.space_group_name_H-M   'P 1'
#
loop_
_entity.id
_entity.type
_entity.pdbx_description
1 polymer ?
#
loop_
_entity_poly.entity_id
_entity_poly.type
_entity_poly.pdbx_seq_one_letter_code
_entity_poly.pdbx_strand_id
1 'polypeptide(L)' 'NPCSLSSSICHNEGTCVSSNTDPPISSCLCREEFTGIYCDILKESDPCTSNPCQKKINV' A
#
# COMPACT_ATOMS: atom_id res chain seq x y z
N ASN A 1 21.22 3.89 -5.83
CA ASN A 1 19.77 4.03 -6.00
C ASN A 1 19.09 2.99 -5.12
N PRO A 2 18.36 3.38 -4.06
CA PRO A 2 17.72 2.44 -3.16
C PRO A 2 16.68 1.54 -3.87
N CYS A 3 16.02 2.01 -4.93
CA CYS A 3 15.12 1.18 -5.75
C CYS A 3 15.83 0.08 -6.57
N SER A 4 17.17 0.08 -6.59
CA SER A 4 17.96 -1.00 -7.20
C SER A 4 18.40 -2.05 -6.17
N LEU A 5 18.04 -1.89 -4.89
CA LEU A 5 18.32 -2.85 -3.83
C LEU A 5 17.15 -3.83 -3.69
N SER A 6 17.48 -5.08 -3.33
CA SER A 6 16.50 -6.14 -3.08
C SER A 6 15.52 -5.82 -1.92
N SER A 7 15.75 -4.74 -1.16
CA SER A 7 14.85 -4.26 -0.11
C SER A 7 13.70 -3.39 -0.62
N SER A 8 13.68 -3.03 -1.91
CA SER A 8 12.69 -2.12 -2.51
C SER A 8 11.75 -2.84 -3.48
N ILE A 9 11.27 -4.02 -3.08
CA ILE A 9 10.33 -4.82 -3.89
C ILE A 9 8.93 -4.22 -3.73
N CYS A 10 8.52 -3.38 -4.67
CA CYS A 10 7.12 -3.01 -4.79
C CYS A 10 6.38 -4.16 -5.48
N HIS A 11 5.41 -4.77 -4.78
CA HIS A 11 4.55 -5.82 -5.31
C HIS A 11 3.42 -5.23 -6.17
N ASN A 12 2.65 -6.13 -6.82
CA ASN A 12 1.44 -5.79 -7.56
C ASN A 12 1.60 -4.65 -8.59
N GLU A 13 2.72 -4.67 -9.31
CA GLU A 13 3.09 -3.67 -10.31
C GLU A 13 3.19 -2.23 -9.75
N GLY A 14 3.54 -2.11 -8.46
CA GLY A 14 3.90 -0.84 -7.84
C GLY A 14 5.21 -0.26 -8.41
N THR A 15 5.30 1.06 -8.48
CA THR A 15 6.50 1.76 -8.98
C THR A 15 7.39 2.17 -7.82
N CYS A 16 8.62 1.67 -7.77
CA CYS A 16 9.59 2.16 -6.79
C CYS A 16 10.10 3.54 -7.18
N VAL A 17 10.01 4.48 -6.24
CA VAL A 17 10.58 5.82 -6.37
C VAL A 17 11.62 6.06 -5.28
N SER A 18 12.73 6.68 -5.65
CA SER A 18 13.82 7.00 -4.74
C SER A 18 14.16 8.48 -4.79
N SER A 19 14.39 9.06 -3.63
CA SER A 19 14.90 10.42 -3.50
C SER A 19 16.42 10.39 -3.28
N ASN A 20 17.11 11.31 -3.95
CA ASN A 20 18.56 11.52 -3.78
C ASN A 20 18.88 12.34 -2.51
N THR A 21 18.21 12.02 -1.40
CA THR A 21 18.48 12.60 -0.07
C THR A 21 19.66 11.88 0.59
N ASP A 22 20.23 12.47 1.65
CA ASP A 22 21.21 11.82 2.51
C ASP A 22 20.65 11.73 3.94
N PRO A 23 20.17 10.56 4.40
CA PRO A 23 20.22 9.26 3.72
C PRO A 23 19.22 9.11 2.56
N PRO A 24 19.48 8.22 1.59
CA PRO A 24 18.60 8.00 0.45
C PRO A 24 17.30 7.32 0.90
N ILE A 25 16.17 7.89 0.51
CA ILE A 25 14.84 7.38 0.87
C ILE A 25 14.23 6.70 -0.35
N SER A 26 13.61 5.53 -0.17
CA SER A 26 12.77 4.87 -1.17
C SER A 26 11.35 4.69 -0.68
N SER A 27 10.39 4.80 -1.59
CA SER A 27 8.98 4.49 -1.35
C SER A 27 8.36 3.80 -2.57
N CYS A 28 7.26 3.08 -2.34
CA CYS A 28 6.48 2.47 -3.41
C CYS A 28 5.25 3.33 -3.74
N LEU A 29 5.06 3.61 -5.01
CA LEU A 29 3.81 4.14 -5.55
C LEU A 29 2.92 2.96 -5.95
N CYS A 30 1.88 2.72 -5.15
CA CYS A 30 0.94 1.64 -5.38
C CYS A 30 -0.12 2.00 -6.42
N ARG A 31 -0.65 0.98 -7.09
CA ARG A 31 -1.88 1.12 -7.88
C ARG A 31 -3.07 1.40 -6.97
N GLU A 32 -4.15 1.92 -7.54
CA GLU A 32 -5.35 2.30 -6.80
C GLU A 32 -5.92 1.19 -5.92
N GLU A 33 -5.86 -0.06 -6.39
CA GLU A 33 -6.35 -1.26 -5.70
C GLU A 33 -5.39 -1.81 -4.63
N PHE A 34 -4.21 -1.21 -4.43
CA PHE A 34 -3.20 -1.72 -3.49
C PHE A 34 -2.68 -0.63 -2.54
N THR A 35 -2.23 -1.06 -1.38
CA THR A 35 -1.70 -0.22 -0.29
C THR A 35 -0.60 -0.97 0.46
N GLY A 36 -0.06 -0.35 1.52
CA GLY A 36 1.08 -0.85 2.27
C GLY A 36 2.41 -0.32 1.76
N ILE A 37 3.48 -0.52 2.54
CA ILE A 37 4.83 -0.03 2.22
C ILE A 37 5.35 -0.66 0.93
N TYR A 38 4.95 -1.91 0.66
CA TYR A 38 5.39 -2.68 -0.50
C TYR A 38 4.26 -2.94 -1.50
N CYS A 39 3.12 -2.24 -1.40
CA CYS A 39 1.95 -2.46 -2.26
C CYS A 39 1.44 -3.91 -2.24
N ASP A 40 1.63 -4.61 -1.12
CA ASP A 40 1.30 -6.01 -0.89
C ASP A 40 -0.11 -6.20 -0.33
N ILE A 41 -0.75 -5.12 0.13
CA ILE A 41 -2.09 -5.14 0.71
C ILE A 41 -3.09 -4.74 -0.37
N LEU A 42 -4.10 -5.56 -0.65
CA LEU A 42 -5.22 -5.15 -1.48
C LEU A 42 -6.02 -4.10 -0.71
N LYS A 43 -6.23 -2.93 -1.29
CA LYS A 43 -7.10 -1.90 -0.75
C LYS A 43 -8.53 -2.42 -0.89
N GLU A 44 -9.09 -2.91 0.21
CA GLU A 44 -10.48 -3.34 0.22
C GLU A 44 -11.37 -2.14 -0.16
N SER A 45 -11.97 -2.23 -1.34
CA SER A 45 -13.00 -1.33 -1.85
C SER A 45 -14.39 -1.73 -1.35
N ASP A 46 -14.49 -2.81 -0.57
CA ASP A 46 -15.76 -3.26 0.00
C ASP A 46 -16.08 -2.51 1.31
N PRO A 47 -17.11 -1.64 1.33
CA PRO A 47 -17.57 -1.02 2.56
C PRO A 47 -18.14 -2.03 3.58
N CYS A 48 -18.25 -3.32 3.24
CA CYS A 48 -18.68 -4.40 4.12
C CYS A 48 -17.53 -5.10 4.85
N THR A 49 -16.28 -4.95 4.42
CA THR A 49 -15.11 -5.54 5.11
C THR A 49 -14.54 -4.61 6.17
N SER A 50 -14.75 -3.30 6.01
CA SER A 50 -14.63 -2.33 7.10
C SER A 50 -15.86 -2.46 8.00
N ASN A 51 -15.79 -3.33 9.01
CA ASN A 51 -16.76 -3.34 10.12
C ASN A 51 -16.95 -1.90 10.63
N PRO A 52 -18.16 -1.35 10.46
CA PRO A 52 -19.17 -1.57 11.48
C PRO A 52 -20.51 -1.95 10.85
N CYS A 53 -20.70 -3.22 10.47
CA CYS A 53 -22.06 -3.77 10.44
C CYS A 53 -22.51 -4.12 11.86
N GLN A 54 -22.44 -3.13 12.76
CA GLN A 54 -23.06 -3.22 14.07
C GLN A 54 -24.57 -3.06 13.85
N LYS A 55 -25.22 -4.24 13.76
CA LYS A 55 -26.65 -4.50 13.59
C LYS A 55 -27.55 -3.28 13.84
N LYS A 56 -28.32 -2.87 12.81
CA LYS A 56 -29.58 -2.16 13.06
C LYS A 56 -30.54 -3.13 13.75
N ILE A 57 -30.43 -3.23 15.08
CA ILE A 57 -31.51 -3.79 15.90
C ILE A 57 -32.57 -2.69 15.95
N ASN A 58 -33.53 -2.74 15.03
CA ASN A 58 -34.82 -2.13 15.25
C ASN A 58 -35.56 -3.02 16.27
N VAL A 59 -35.52 -2.62 17.54
CA VAL A 59 -36.50 -3.02 18.58
C VAL A 59 -37.29 -1.78 18.93
#